data_AF-A0AAE3NRP0-F1
#
_entry.id   AF-A0AAE3NRP0-F1
#
_cell.length_a   1.000
_cell.length_b   1.000
_cell.length_c   1.000
_cell.angle_alpha   90.00
_cell.angle_beta   90.00
_cell.angle_gamma   90.00
#
_symmetry.space_group_name_H-M   'P 1'
#
loop_
_entity.id
_entity.type
_entity.pdbx_description
1 polymer ?
#
loop_
_entity_poly.entity_id
_entity_poly.type
_entity_poly.pdbx_seq_one_letter_code
_entity_poly.pdbx_strand_id
1 'polypeptide(L)'
;MISLDDIVDMCSLTREEIDAVGAHEHVEGVNAAALAEYMMHAPHGPQHVQQIICEDIRAALRADDLAQARKLFAVLHHYLSAHPEAVRGAEP
;
A
#
# COMPACT_ATOMS: atom_id res chain seq x y z
N MET A 1 24.49 -8.57 8.41
CA MET A 1 23.65 -8.88 7.23
C MET A 1 22.37 -8.09 7.42
N ILE A 2 21.88 -7.41 6.37
CA ILE A 2 20.64 -6.64 6.45
C ILE A 2 19.44 -7.60 6.38
N SER A 3 18.46 -7.42 7.26
CA SER A 3 17.23 -8.21 7.31
C SER A 3 16.10 -7.59 6.48
N LEU A 4 14.98 -8.31 6.33
CA LEU A 4 13.79 -7.75 5.67
C LEU A 4 13.22 -6.57 6.46
N ASP A 5 13.21 -6.66 7.79
CA ASP A 5 12.70 -5.59 8.66
C ASP A 5 13.55 -4.31 8.50
N ASP A 6 14.87 -4.46 8.42
CA ASP A 6 15.76 -3.33 8.13
C ASP A 6 15.48 -2.68 6.76
N ILE A 7 15.05 -3.46 5.76
CA ILE A 7 14.70 -2.94 4.42
C ILE A 7 13.35 -2.23 4.47
N VAL A 8 12.37 -2.79 5.16
CA VAL A 8 11.04 -2.20 5.34
C VAL A 8 11.12 -0.88 6.10
N ASP A 9 11.96 -0.81 7.13
CA ASP A 9 12.20 0.41 7.92
C ASP A 9 12.83 1.54 7.11
N MET A 10 13.41 1.24 5.94
CA MET A 10 13.96 2.24 5.01
C MET A 10 12.97 2.68 3.93
N CYS A 11 11.78 2.08 3.86
CA CYS A 11 10.75 2.43 2.89
C CYS A 11 9.86 3.58 3.38
N SER A 12 9.23 4.27 2.43
CA SER A 12 8.23 5.32 2.66
C SER A 12 6.86 4.76 3.12
N LEU A 13 6.77 3.44 3.29
CA LEU A 13 5.55 2.68 3.56
C LEU A 13 5.79 1.71 4.71
N THR A 14 4.76 1.49 5.51
CA THR A 14 4.73 0.48 6.57
C THR A 14 4.70 -0.95 6.00
N ARG A 15 4.97 -1.94 6.87
CA ARG A 15 4.93 -3.36 6.50
C ARG A 15 3.57 -3.75 5.91
N GLU A 16 2.49 -3.29 6.53
CA GLU A 16 1.12 -3.59 6.11
C GLU A 16 0.75 -2.95 4.77
N GLU A 17 1.25 -1.75 4.50
CA GLU A 17 1.07 -1.06 3.20
C GLU A 17 1.88 -1.75 2.10
N ILE A 18 3.12 -2.14 2.39
CA ILE A 18 3.96 -2.93 1.47
C ILE A 18 3.30 -4.29 1.19
N ASP A 19 2.75 -4.95 2.20
CA ASP A 19 2.03 -6.21 2.02
C ASP A 19 0.76 -6.04 1.18
N ALA A 20 0.03 -4.94 1.34
CA ALA A 20 -1.14 -4.65 0.51
C ALA A 20 -0.73 -4.50 -0.97
N VAL A 21 0.32 -3.72 -1.24
CA VAL A 21 0.88 -3.58 -2.59
C VAL A 21 1.37 -4.92 -3.14
N GLY A 22 2.14 -5.67 -2.34
CA GLY A 22 2.69 -6.96 -2.75
C GLY A 22 1.60 -7.99 -3.07
N ALA A 23 0.54 -8.03 -2.27
CA ALA A 23 -0.60 -8.92 -2.51
C ALA A 23 -1.30 -8.62 -3.84
N HIS A 24 -1.47 -7.34 -4.18
CA HIS A 24 -2.08 -6.91 -5.45
C HIS A 24 -1.19 -7.26 -6.65
N GLU A 25 0.11 -7.01 -6.54
CA GLU A 25 1.09 -7.21 -7.62
C GLU A 25 1.67 -8.63 -7.64
N HIS A 26 1.18 -9.52 -6.77
CA HIS A 26 1.63 -10.91 -6.63
C HIS A 26 3.13 -11.05 -6.35
N VAL A 27 3.68 -10.19 -5.48
CA VAL A 27 5.08 -10.22 -5.02
C VAL A 27 5.16 -10.13 -3.49
N GLU A 28 6.24 -10.68 -2.89
CA GLU A 28 6.39 -10.77 -1.43
C GLU A 28 7.78 -10.32 -0.96
N GLY A 29 7.90 -10.08 0.34
CA GLY A 29 9.17 -9.80 1.03
C GLY A 29 9.94 -8.63 0.44
N VAL A 30 11.22 -8.84 0.13
CA VAL A 30 12.11 -7.78 -0.39
C VAL A 30 11.61 -7.24 -1.74
N ASN A 31 10.99 -8.08 -2.57
CA ASN A 31 10.48 -7.64 -3.87
C ASN A 31 9.27 -6.72 -3.71
N ALA A 32 8.37 -7.03 -2.77
CA ALA A 32 7.25 -6.15 -2.44
C ALA A 32 7.75 -4.81 -1.89
N ALA A 33 8.72 -4.82 -0.97
CA ALA A 33 9.30 -3.59 -0.42
C ALA A 33 9.95 -2.72 -1.50
N ALA A 34 10.76 -3.32 -2.37
CA ALA A 34 11.41 -2.61 -3.47
C ALA A 34 10.41 -2.03 -4.48
N LEU A 35 9.37 -2.80 -4.83
CA LEU A 35 8.32 -2.34 -5.76
C LEU A 35 7.51 -1.18 -5.16
N ALA A 36 7.10 -1.31 -3.91
CA ALA A 36 6.30 -0.31 -3.22
C ALA A 36 7.07 1.01 -3.07
N GLU A 37 8.35 0.93 -2.67
CA GLU A 37 9.23 2.10 -2.61
C GLU A 37 9.44 2.74 -3.99
N TYR A 38 9.71 1.94 -5.02
CA TYR A 38 9.84 2.45 -6.39
C TYR A 38 8.57 3.18 -6.86
N MET A 39 7.38 2.63 -6.56
CA MET A 39 6.11 3.27 -6.91
C MET A 39 5.90 4.60 -6.21
N MET A 40 6.30 4.74 -4.95
CA MET A 40 6.20 6.02 -4.23
C MET A 40 6.99 7.15 -4.88
N HIS A 41 8.09 6.83 -5.56
CA HIS A 41 8.90 7.81 -6.30
C HIS A 41 8.45 8.05 -7.74
N ALA A 42 7.43 7.32 -8.21
CA ALA A 42 6.85 7.56 -9.54
C ALA A 42 5.95 8.80 -9.54
N PRO A 43 5.73 9.44 -10.71
CA PRO A 43 4.72 10.48 -10.84
C PRO A 43 3.35 9.97 -10.40
N HIS A 44 2.71 10.69 -9.48
CA HIS A 44 1.46 10.27 -8.84
C HIS A 44 1.53 8.91 -8.10
N GLY A 45 2.73 8.54 -7.66
CA GLY A 45 2.99 7.31 -6.91
C GLY A 45 2.06 7.12 -5.72
N PRO A 46 1.94 8.12 -4.82
CA PRO A 46 1.07 7.99 -3.66
C PRO A 46 -0.40 7.73 -4.01
N GLN A 47 -0.91 8.36 -5.08
CA GLN A 47 -2.27 8.18 -5.57
C GLN A 47 -2.46 6.78 -6.20
N HIS A 48 -1.40 6.22 -6.80
CA HIS A 48 -1.44 4.87 -7.35
C HIS A 48 -1.55 3.82 -6.24
N VAL A 49 -0.74 3.93 -5.18
CA VAL A 49 -0.83 3.03 -4.01
C VAL A 49 -2.20 3.14 -3.33
N GLN A 50 -2.76 4.36 -3.23
CA GLN A 50 -4.13 4.55 -2.74
C GLN A 50 -5.15 3.79 -3.59
N GLN A 51 -5.00 3.84 -4.92
CA GLN A 51 -5.88 3.18 -5.85
C GLN A 51 -5.82 1.66 -5.69
N ILE A 52 -4.61 1.09 -5.57
CA ILE A 52 -4.38 -0.34 -5.31
C ILE A 52 -5.16 -0.79 -4.06
N ILE A 53 -4.97 -0.11 -2.93
CA ILE A 53 -5.65 -0.46 -1.67
C ILE A 53 -7.17 -0.35 -1.83
N CYS A 54 -7.67 0.69 -2.51
CA CYS A 54 -9.09 0.85 -2.78
C CYS A 54 -9.67 -0.27 -3.67
N GLU A 55 -8.93 -0.73 -4.66
CA GLU A 55 -9.33 -1.82 -5.55
C GLU A 55 -9.41 -3.14 -4.79
N ASP A 56 -8.44 -3.43 -3.92
CA ASP A 56 -8.46 -4.63 -3.08
C ASP A 56 -9.59 -4.63 -2.06
N ILE A 57 -9.91 -3.48 -1.47
CA ILE A 57 -11.11 -3.35 -0.61
C ILE A 57 -12.37 -3.72 -1.41
N ARG A 58 -12.51 -3.22 -2.64
CA ARG A 58 -13.67 -3.55 -3.49
C ARG A 58 -13.69 -5.02 -3.86
N ALA A 59 -12.54 -5.63 -4.13
CA ALA A 59 -12.42 -7.05 -4.42
C ALA A 59 -12.85 -7.91 -3.22
N ALA A 60 -12.35 -7.59 -2.02
CA ALA A 60 -12.72 -8.26 -0.78
C ALA A 60 -14.23 -8.14 -0.49
N LEU A 61 -14.81 -6.94 -0.67
CA LEU A 61 -16.26 -6.73 -0.51
C LEU A 61 -17.09 -7.54 -1.52
N ARG A 62 -16.64 -7.65 -2.77
CA ARG A 62 -17.32 -8.47 -3.79
C ARG A 62 -17.26 -9.97 -3.47
N ALA A 63 -16.22 -10.40 -2.77
CA ALA A 63 -16.04 -11.78 -2.32
C ALA A 63 -16.74 -12.09 -0.97
N ASP A 64 -17.44 -11.13 -0.37
CA ASP A 64 -18.01 -11.21 0.98
C ASP A 64 -16.94 -11.44 2.08
N ASP A 65 -15.69 -11.10 1.80
CA ASP A 65 -14.60 -11.16 2.78
C ASP A 65 -14.52 -9.84 3.57
N LEU A 66 -15.46 -9.70 4.50
CA LEU A 66 -15.54 -8.52 5.37
C LEU A 66 -14.35 -8.41 6.35
N ALA A 67 -13.64 -9.51 6.61
CA ALA A 67 -12.46 -9.49 7.47
C ALA A 67 -11.29 -8.82 6.74
N GLN A 68 -11.02 -9.24 5.51
CA GLN A 68 -9.99 -8.65 4.68
C GLN A 68 -10.31 -7.20 4.32
N ALA A 69 -11.57 -6.89 3.99
CA ALA A 69 -12.00 -5.52 3.71
C ALA A 69 -11.74 -4.57 4.89
N ARG A 70 -12.01 -5.02 6.13
CA ARG A 70 -11.71 -4.23 7.34
C ARG A 70 -10.21 -4.02 7.56
N LYS A 71 -9.40 -5.07 7.35
CA LYS A 71 -7.94 -4.96 7.44
C LYS A 71 -7.41 -3.91 6.46
N LEU A 72 -7.80 -4.03 5.19
CA LEU A 72 -7.37 -3.08 4.14
C LEU A 72 -7.89 -1.67 4.38
N PHE A 73 -9.08 -1.50 4.96
CA PHE A 73 -9.58 -0.17 5.33
C PHE A 73 -8.73 0.49 6.41
N ALA A 74 -8.25 -0.26 7.42
CA ALA A 74 -7.34 0.26 8.43
C ALA A 74 -6.00 0.68 7.80
N VAL A 75 -5.48 -0.13 6.87
CA VAL A 75 -4.27 0.19 6.07
C VAL A 75 -4.49 1.48 5.28
N LEU A 76 -5.61 1.61 4.56
CA LEU A 76 -5.94 2.83 3.81
C LEU A 76 -6.01 4.07 4.71
N HIS A 77 -6.63 3.94 5.88
CA HIS A 77 -6.75 5.05 6.82
C HIS A 77 -5.38 5.53 7.33
N HIS A 78 -4.51 4.59 7.72
CA HIS A 78 -3.13 4.91 8.09
C HIS A 78 -2.39 5.58 6.93
N TYR A 79 -2.48 4.98 5.74
CA TYR A 79 -1.81 5.46 4.54
C TYR A 79 -2.20 6.89 4.17
N LEU A 80 -3.49 7.23 4.19
CA LEU A 80 -3.96 8.60 3.91
C LEU A 80 -3.56 9.60 4.99
N SER A 81 -3.35 9.16 6.23
CA SER A 81 -2.85 10.02 7.30
C SER A 81 -1.36 10.32 7.15
N ALA A 82 -0.58 9.37 6.62
CA ALA A 82 0.84 9.53 6.37
C ALA A 82 1.13 10.27 5.05
N HIS A 83 0.29 10.05 4.03
CA HIS A 83 0.44 10.55 2.66
C HIS A 83 -0.81 11.33 2.23
N PRO A 84 -1.06 12.54 2.76
CA PRO A 84 -2.25 13.32 2.43
C PRO A 84 -2.36 13.68 0.94
N GLU A 85 -1.23 13.76 0.23
CA GLU A 85 -1.18 13.95 -1.23
C GLU A 85 -1.83 12.80 -2.01
N ALA A 86 -1.96 11.62 -1.40
CA ALA A 86 -2.59 10.46 -2.02
C ALA A 86 -4.11 10.59 -2.19
N VAL A 87 -4.73 11.59 -1.54
CA VAL A 87 -6.17 11.86 -1.70
C VAL A 87 -6.43 12.40 -3.11
N ARG A 88 -7.24 11.68 -3.89
CA ARG A 88 -7.71 12.15 -5.20
C ARG A 88 -8.39 13.52 -5.06
N GLY A 89 -7.88 14.51 -5.78
CA GLY A 89 -8.37 15.90 -5.73
C GLY A 89 -7.45 16.87 -4.98
N ALA A 90 -6.35 16.40 -4.38
CA ALA A 90 -5.23 17.26 -3.99
C ALA A 90 -4.41 17.60 -5.25
N GLU A 91 -4.94 18.48 -6.10
CA GLU A 91 -4.07 19.24 -7.01
C GLU A 91 -3.27 20.26 -6.18
N PRO A 92 -2.03 20.60 -6.58
CA PRO A 92 -1.17 21.55 -5.85
C PRO A 92 -1.77 22.96 -5.74
#